data_AF-A0A4W3JSZ7-F1
#
_entry.id   AF-A0A4W3JSZ7-F1
#
_cell.length_a   1.000
_cell.length_b   1.000
_cell.length_c   1.000
_cell.angle_alpha   90.00
_cell.angle_beta   90.00
_cell.angle_gamma   90.00
#
_symmetry.space_group_name_H-M   'P 1'
#
loop_
_entity.id
_entity.type
_entity.pdbx_description
1 polymer ?
#
loop_
_entity_poly.entity_id
_entity_poly.type
_entity_poly.pdbx_seq_one_letter_code
_entity_poly.pdbx_strand_id
1 'polypeptide(L)'
;RNNLHLYNDHQTILRAWAVKDFAPKCPLYVQILKPENKFHVKFADHAVCEEEFKYAMLALNCICPATSTLITLLVHTSRGQDGPQSPGQWQKLYGKCSGNEVYHIKVEESTFFAEYEGKSFTYTSFHAHKKYGACLIGVKREENKNILLNPGPRYIISSTDTCFYINIVKEENSAFKTHNEQNINSISNTTYHGASRLPVHSIIASMGTVAIDLQDASCKPPSGPTLSLPSEGGKEGRRPSIAPVLEVADASSIQTCDLLSDQSEDEANQSDEEESSLPEYIKGYPPNSPYIGSSPTLCHLLQEKISFCCLRLDQGCQHNYSEDAKAYGFRNKLIIVSAETAGNGLYNFIVPLRAYYRPKKELNPIVLLLDNP
;
A
#
# COMPACT_ATOMS: atom_id res chain seq x y z
N ARG A 1 25.89 -7.31 8.75
CA ARG A 1 24.53 -7.94 8.89
C ARG A 1 23.95 -8.44 7.56
N ASN A 2 24.23 -7.76 6.44
CA ASN A 2 23.72 -8.10 5.10
C ASN A 2 23.93 -9.56 4.65
N ASN A 3 25.06 -10.18 4.96
CA ASN A 3 25.33 -11.59 4.60
C ASN A 3 24.45 -12.58 5.37
N LEU A 4 24.08 -12.25 6.62
CA LEU A 4 23.18 -13.09 7.42
C LEU A 4 21.74 -13.00 6.89
N HIS A 5 21.30 -11.83 6.46
CA HIS A 5 19.98 -11.64 5.86
C HIS A 5 19.85 -12.42 4.56
N LEU A 6 20.90 -12.38 3.72
CA LEU A 6 20.93 -13.14 2.47
C LEU A 6 20.86 -14.65 2.71
N TYR A 7 21.64 -15.15 3.69
CA TYR A 7 21.59 -16.57 4.07
C TYR A 7 20.20 -16.99 4.56
N ASN A 8 19.55 -16.16 5.38
CA ASN A 8 18.21 -16.43 5.88
C ASN A 8 17.18 -16.47 4.75
N ASP A 9 17.24 -15.54 3.79
CA ASP A 9 16.35 -15.55 2.62
C ASP A 9 16.54 -16.81 1.77
N HIS A 10 17.78 -17.22 1.49
CA HIS A 10 18.06 -18.45 0.75
C HIS A 10 17.47 -19.68 1.45
N GLN A 11 17.59 -19.75 2.78
CA GLN A 11 17.00 -20.84 3.55
C GLN A 11 15.46 -20.83 3.46
N THR A 12 14.84 -19.66 3.52
CA THR A 12 13.39 -19.52 3.39
C THR A 12 12.89 -19.92 2.00
N ILE A 13 13.61 -19.54 0.93
CA ILE A 13 13.28 -19.95 -0.45
C ILE A 13 13.31 -21.47 -0.58
N LEU A 14 14.38 -22.12 -0.11
CA LEU A 14 14.50 -23.59 -0.18
C LEU A 14 13.40 -24.30 0.60
N ARG A 15 13.01 -23.76 1.77
CA ARG A 15 11.87 -24.29 2.55
C ARG A 15 10.55 -24.13 1.80
N ALA A 16 10.33 -22.97 1.17
CA ALA A 16 9.12 -22.72 0.38
C ALA A 16 9.00 -23.72 -0.79
N TRP A 17 10.10 -24.02 -1.47
CA TRP A 17 10.13 -25.01 -2.54
C TRP A 17 9.83 -26.42 -2.01
N ALA A 18 10.50 -26.84 -0.93
CA ALA A 18 10.26 -28.14 -0.31
C ALA A 18 8.80 -28.35 0.13
N VAL A 19 8.17 -27.32 0.70
CA VAL A 19 6.75 -27.38 1.10
C VAL A 19 5.85 -27.47 -0.14
N LYS A 20 6.13 -26.70 -1.20
CA LYS A 20 5.31 -26.70 -2.41
C LYS A 20 5.40 -28.03 -3.16
N ASP A 21 6.59 -28.62 -3.22
CA ASP A 21 6.82 -29.93 -3.85
C ASP A 21 6.10 -31.05 -3.08
N PHE A 22 6.14 -31.00 -1.74
CA PHE A 22 5.51 -32.01 -0.89
C PHE A 22 3.98 -31.88 -0.84
N ALA A 23 3.46 -30.65 -0.73
CA ALA A 23 2.04 -30.37 -0.54
C ALA A 23 1.57 -29.19 -1.41
N PRO A 24 1.37 -29.40 -2.72
CA PRO A 24 1.12 -28.30 -3.67
C PRO A 24 -0.23 -27.59 -3.48
N LYS A 25 -1.21 -28.26 -2.84
CA LYS A 25 -2.56 -27.74 -2.59
C LYS A 25 -2.66 -26.87 -1.33
N CYS A 26 -1.67 -26.89 -0.46
CA CYS A 26 -1.70 -26.09 0.77
C CYS A 26 -1.37 -24.61 0.44
N PRO A 27 -2.11 -23.64 1.01
CA PRO A 27 -1.81 -22.23 0.82
C PRO A 27 -0.46 -21.91 1.50
N LEU A 28 0.42 -21.26 0.76
CA LEU A 28 1.78 -20.96 1.20
C LEU A 28 1.94 -19.46 1.50
N TYR A 29 2.24 -19.16 2.76
CA TYR A 29 2.54 -17.81 3.25
C TYR A 29 4.04 -17.70 3.52
N VAL A 30 4.71 -16.73 2.90
CA VAL A 30 6.16 -16.58 2.99
C VAL A 30 6.54 -15.14 3.35
N GLN A 31 7.51 -14.99 4.23
CA GLN A 31 8.17 -13.72 4.53
C GLN A 31 9.59 -13.75 3.97
N ILE A 32 9.98 -12.70 3.25
CA ILE A 32 11.33 -12.51 2.71
C ILE A 32 11.85 -11.15 3.18
N LEU A 33 13.16 -11.07 3.44
CA LEU A 33 13.79 -9.84 3.90
C LEU A 33 14.09 -8.92 2.72
N LYS A 34 14.88 -9.38 1.75
CA LYS A 34 15.35 -8.57 0.61
C LYS A 34 14.41 -8.60 -0.59
N PRO A 35 14.21 -7.45 -1.27
CA PRO A 35 13.34 -7.37 -2.44
C PRO A 35 13.80 -8.24 -3.62
N GLU A 36 15.12 -8.39 -3.80
CA GLU A 36 15.72 -9.23 -4.84
C GLU A 36 15.25 -10.69 -4.80
N ASN A 37 15.06 -11.20 -3.58
CA ASN A 37 14.73 -12.60 -3.34
C ASN A 37 13.23 -12.89 -3.48
N LYS A 38 12.39 -11.84 -3.52
CA LYS A 38 10.93 -11.96 -3.64
C LYS A 38 10.52 -12.70 -4.92
N PHE A 39 11.26 -12.52 -6.01
CA PHE A 39 10.96 -13.18 -7.28
C PHE A 39 10.97 -14.71 -7.17
N HIS A 40 11.87 -15.29 -6.36
CA HIS A 40 12.01 -16.74 -6.22
C HIS A 40 10.83 -17.42 -5.52
N VAL A 41 10.00 -16.66 -4.79
CA VAL A 41 8.82 -17.15 -4.08
C VAL A 41 7.52 -16.59 -4.65
N LYS A 42 7.54 -16.06 -5.88
CA LYS A 42 6.34 -15.51 -6.55
C LYS A 42 5.23 -16.54 -6.78
N PHE A 43 5.56 -17.84 -6.73
CA PHE A 43 4.59 -18.94 -6.83
C PHE A 43 3.80 -19.18 -5.53
N ALA A 44 4.23 -18.59 -4.40
CA ALA A 44 3.51 -18.68 -3.14
C ALA A 44 2.22 -17.86 -3.21
N ASP A 45 1.18 -18.28 -2.49
CA ASP A 45 -0.12 -17.61 -2.47
C ASP A 45 -0.01 -16.21 -1.88
N HIS A 46 0.78 -16.04 -0.82
CA HIS A 46 1.05 -14.73 -0.22
C HIS A 46 2.53 -14.58 0.16
N ALA A 47 3.16 -13.50 -0.32
CA ALA A 47 4.56 -13.18 -0.02
C ALA A 47 4.69 -11.75 0.50
N VAL A 48 5.26 -11.61 1.70
CA VAL A 48 5.52 -10.31 2.35
C VAL A 48 7.02 -10.02 2.31
N CYS A 49 7.41 -8.89 1.71
CA CYS A 49 8.79 -8.43 1.69
C CYS A 49 9.02 -7.34 2.75
N GLU A 50 9.93 -7.59 3.68
CA GLU A 50 10.17 -6.69 4.82
C GLU A 50 10.80 -5.37 4.40
N GLU A 51 11.87 -5.40 3.59
CA GLU A 51 12.55 -4.16 3.17
C GLU A 51 11.65 -3.28 2.29
N GLU A 52 10.87 -3.85 1.36
CA GLU A 52 9.91 -3.07 0.55
C GLU A 52 8.92 -2.32 1.45
N PHE A 53 8.31 -3.03 2.39
CA PHE A 53 7.33 -2.44 3.30
C PHE A 53 7.97 -1.41 4.22
N LYS A 54 9.10 -1.74 4.84
CA LYS A 54 9.84 -0.85 5.74
C LYS A 54 10.19 0.48 5.07
N TYR A 55 10.81 0.43 3.89
CA TYR A 55 11.24 1.65 3.20
C TYR A 55 10.06 2.45 2.63
N ALA A 56 9.01 1.78 2.14
CA ALA A 56 7.79 2.47 1.71
C ALA A 56 7.12 3.21 2.87
N MET A 57 7.01 2.59 4.05
CA MET A 57 6.41 3.23 5.23
C MET A 57 7.21 4.44 5.71
N LEU A 58 8.54 4.35 5.70
CA LEU A 58 9.41 5.47 6.04
C LEU A 58 9.31 6.62 5.03
N ALA A 59 9.20 6.31 3.75
CA ALA A 59 9.00 7.30 2.71
C ALA A 59 7.66 8.03 2.85
N LEU A 60 6.58 7.26 3.09
CA LEU A 60 5.25 7.84 3.31
C LEU A 60 5.20 8.72 4.57
N ASN A 61 5.96 8.39 5.62
CA ASN A 61 6.09 9.25 6.81
C ASN A 61 6.69 10.65 6.49
N CYS A 62 7.50 10.78 5.43
CA CYS A 62 8.02 12.07 4.98
C CYS A 62 6.97 12.92 4.26
N ILE A 63 5.89 12.29 3.80
CA ILE A 63 4.76 12.92 3.11
C ILE A 63 3.66 13.25 4.11
N CYS A 64 3.16 12.21 4.78
CA CYS A 64 2.08 12.28 5.75
C CYS A 64 2.63 11.91 7.13
N PRO A 65 2.29 12.67 8.18
CA PRO A 65 2.76 12.35 9.52
C PRO A 65 2.22 10.99 9.98
N ALA A 66 3.11 10.18 10.57
CA ALA A 66 2.77 8.94 11.28
C ALA A 66 1.96 7.90 10.47
N THR A 67 2.12 7.82 9.14
CA THR A 67 1.53 6.75 8.31
C THR A 67 1.92 5.36 8.81
N SER A 68 3.16 5.19 9.28
CA SER A 68 3.63 3.99 10.00
C SER A 68 2.71 3.55 11.14
N THR A 69 2.33 4.48 12.03
CA THR A 69 1.40 4.19 13.13
C THR A 69 0.03 3.81 12.61
N LEU A 70 -0.52 4.56 11.64
CA LEU A 70 -1.84 4.28 11.07
C LEU A 70 -1.94 2.85 10.52
N ILE A 71 -1.01 2.44 9.65
CA ILE A 71 -1.03 1.10 9.06
C ILE A 71 -0.79 0.02 10.12
N THR A 72 0.11 0.27 11.09
CA THR A 72 0.36 -0.68 12.18
C THR A 72 -0.91 -0.94 12.99
N LEU A 73 -1.66 0.11 13.36
CA LEU A 73 -2.90 -0.04 14.10
C LEU A 73 -3.99 -0.76 13.30
N LEU A 74 -4.09 -0.51 11.99
CA LEU A 74 -5.08 -1.18 11.14
C LEU A 74 -4.81 -2.68 10.94
N VAL A 75 -3.54 -3.09 10.96
CA VAL A 75 -3.13 -4.50 10.82
C VAL A 75 -3.20 -5.23 12.17
N HIS A 76 -3.06 -4.51 13.28
CA HIS A 76 -3.20 -5.08 14.62
C HIS A 76 -4.66 -5.18 15.02
N THR A 77 -5.17 -6.41 15.09
CA THR A 77 -6.53 -6.65 15.57
C THR A 77 -6.63 -6.35 17.06
N SER A 78 -7.43 -5.34 17.43
CA SER A 78 -7.64 -4.94 18.83
C SER A 78 -9.11 -4.60 19.05
N ARG A 79 -9.65 -4.89 20.24
CA ARG A 79 -11.06 -4.64 20.55
C ARG A 79 -11.37 -3.20 21.01
N GLY A 80 -10.41 -2.28 20.84
CA GLY A 80 -10.53 -0.90 21.32
C GLY A 80 -10.64 -0.77 22.86
N GLN A 81 -10.17 -1.78 23.60
CA GLN A 81 -10.25 -1.85 25.06
C GLN A 81 -9.00 -1.32 25.78
N ASP A 82 -8.02 -0.78 25.05
CA ASP A 82 -6.75 -0.30 25.62
C ASP A 82 -6.86 1.10 26.27
N GLY A 83 -8.04 1.73 26.18
CA GLY A 83 -8.29 3.11 26.64
C GLY A 83 -8.97 3.35 28.00
N PRO A 84 -9.87 2.50 28.55
CA PRO A 84 -10.79 2.91 29.63
C PRO A 84 -10.11 3.12 30.99
N GLN A 85 -8.90 2.59 31.21
CA GLN A 85 -8.16 2.78 32.46
C GLN A 85 -7.25 4.01 32.49
N SER A 86 -7.11 4.72 31.36
CA SER A 86 -6.22 5.87 31.25
C SER A 86 -6.87 7.16 31.79
N PRO A 87 -6.13 8.05 32.50
CA PRO A 87 -6.69 9.30 33.01
C PRO A 87 -6.86 10.37 31.91
N GLY A 88 -6.10 10.29 30.81
CA GLY A 88 -6.10 11.29 29.74
C GLY A 88 -7.24 11.16 28.74
N GLN A 89 -7.93 12.25 28.41
CA GLN A 89 -9.03 12.27 27.43
C GLN A 89 -8.59 11.82 26.03
N TRP A 90 -7.39 12.20 25.59
CA TRP A 90 -6.85 11.80 24.28
C TRP A 90 -6.49 10.31 24.23
N GLN A 91 -6.03 9.73 25.33
CA GLN A 91 -5.66 8.30 25.43
C GLN A 91 -6.89 7.41 25.32
N LYS A 92 -8.00 7.82 25.93
CA LYS A 92 -9.29 7.14 25.78
C LYS A 92 -9.76 7.13 24.32
N LEU A 93 -9.69 8.27 23.64
CA LEU A 93 -10.07 8.37 22.23
C LEU A 93 -9.14 7.56 21.34
N TYR A 94 -7.83 7.65 21.57
CA TYR A 94 -6.82 6.90 20.84
C TYR A 94 -7.03 5.39 20.99
N GLY A 95 -7.19 4.88 22.22
CA GLY A 95 -7.45 3.47 22.49
C GLY A 95 -8.75 2.98 21.85
N LYS A 96 -9.80 3.82 21.83
CA LYS A 96 -11.05 3.49 21.12
C LYS A 96 -10.85 3.38 19.62
N CYS A 97 -10.18 4.35 19.00
CA CYS A 97 -9.93 4.38 17.55
C CYS A 97 -8.85 3.39 17.10
N SER A 98 -7.99 2.93 18.01
CA SER A 98 -7.02 1.85 17.77
C SER A 98 -7.71 0.52 17.45
N GLY A 99 -8.95 0.33 17.87
CA GLY A 99 -9.74 -0.86 17.55
C GLY A 99 -10.33 -0.89 16.15
N ASN A 100 -10.02 0.10 15.30
CA ASN A 100 -10.47 0.10 13.91
C ASN A 100 -9.69 -0.93 13.10
N GLU A 101 -10.42 -1.76 12.37
CA GLU A 101 -9.89 -2.81 11.52
C GLU A 101 -10.45 -2.66 10.09
N VAL A 102 -9.74 -3.21 9.11
CA VAL A 102 -10.20 -3.25 7.72
C VAL A 102 -11.00 -4.54 7.50
N TYR A 103 -12.24 -4.39 7.04
CA TYR A 103 -13.12 -5.49 6.68
C TYR A 103 -13.51 -5.42 5.20
N HIS A 104 -14.01 -6.53 4.68
CA HIS A 104 -14.61 -6.61 3.36
C HIS A 104 -15.99 -7.28 3.46
N ILE A 105 -16.92 -6.84 2.62
CA ILE A 105 -18.26 -7.44 2.50
C ILE A 105 -18.79 -7.24 1.08
N LYS A 106 -19.57 -8.19 0.58
CA LYS A 106 -20.32 -8.00 -0.66
C LYS A 106 -21.49 -7.03 -0.44
N VAL A 107 -21.77 -6.18 -1.42
CA VAL A 107 -22.83 -5.17 -1.32
C VAL A 107 -24.21 -5.81 -1.13
N GLU A 108 -24.48 -6.92 -1.83
CA GLU A 108 -25.74 -7.67 -1.69
C GLU A 108 -25.99 -8.23 -0.28
N GLU A 109 -24.91 -8.52 0.47
CA GLU A 109 -24.98 -9.07 1.83
C GLU A 109 -24.96 -7.97 2.90
N SER A 110 -24.66 -6.73 2.52
CA SER A 110 -24.41 -5.63 3.46
C SER A 110 -25.67 -4.82 3.75
N THR A 111 -26.00 -4.68 5.03
CA THR A 111 -26.98 -3.71 5.53
C THR A 111 -26.48 -2.26 5.47
N PHE A 112 -25.16 -2.04 5.46
CA PHE A 112 -24.56 -0.72 5.38
C PHE A 112 -24.62 -0.15 3.96
N PHE A 113 -24.40 -1.01 2.95
CA PHE A 113 -24.20 -0.59 1.57
C PHE A 113 -25.35 -0.96 0.61
N ALA A 114 -26.21 -1.94 0.94
CA ALA A 114 -27.30 -2.35 0.04
C ALA A 114 -28.26 -1.21 -0.31
N GLU A 115 -28.52 -0.28 0.61
CA GLU A 115 -29.38 0.90 0.36
C GLU A 115 -28.82 1.85 -0.72
N TYR A 116 -27.52 1.73 -1.02
CA TYR A 116 -26.80 2.63 -1.94
C TYR A 116 -26.37 1.95 -3.23
N GLU A 117 -26.97 0.81 -3.57
CA GLU A 117 -26.79 0.19 -4.88
C GLU A 117 -27.17 1.16 -6.01
N GLY A 118 -26.36 1.21 -7.07
CA GLY A 118 -26.57 2.11 -8.20
C GLY A 118 -26.19 3.57 -7.92
N LYS A 119 -25.60 3.87 -6.75
CA LYS A 119 -25.02 5.19 -6.43
C LYS A 119 -23.51 5.18 -6.63
N SER A 120 -22.96 6.39 -6.76
CA SER A 120 -21.51 6.59 -6.86
C SER A 120 -20.80 6.20 -5.56
N PHE A 121 -19.57 5.71 -5.67
CA PHE A 121 -18.72 5.37 -4.52
C PHE A 121 -18.62 6.48 -3.47
N THR A 122 -18.41 7.72 -3.91
CA THR A 122 -18.26 8.90 -3.04
C THR A 122 -19.53 9.19 -2.23
N TYR A 123 -20.70 9.08 -2.87
CA TYR A 123 -22.01 9.23 -2.23
C TYR A 123 -22.21 8.17 -1.14
N THR A 124 -21.95 6.90 -1.47
CA THR A 124 -22.08 5.78 -0.54
C THR A 124 -21.15 5.93 0.65
N SER A 125 -19.88 6.31 0.43
CA SER A 125 -18.92 6.53 1.50
C SER A 125 -19.37 7.61 2.50
N PHE A 126 -19.90 8.73 1.99
CA PHE A 126 -20.40 9.82 2.85
C PHE A 126 -21.58 9.36 3.73
N HIS A 127 -22.56 8.69 3.13
CA HIS A 127 -23.76 8.26 3.84
C HIS A 127 -23.49 7.10 4.81
N ALA A 128 -22.62 6.15 4.44
CA ALA A 128 -22.20 5.06 5.32
C ALA A 128 -21.49 5.58 6.57
N HIS A 129 -20.58 6.54 6.42
CA HIS A 129 -19.91 7.15 7.56
C HIS A 129 -20.89 7.95 8.43
N LYS A 130 -21.83 8.68 7.82
CA LYS A 130 -22.84 9.47 8.56
C LYS A 130 -23.83 8.61 9.35
N LYS A 131 -24.27 7.47 8.80
CA LYS A 131 -25.30 6.60 9.40
C LYS A 131 -24.71 5.51 10.31
N TYR A 132 -23.55 4.97 9.95
CA TYR A 132 -22.94 3.83 10.65
C TYR A 132 -21.56 4.12 11.25
N GLY A 133 -20.90 5.21 10.85
CA GLY A 133 -19.51 5.46 11.23
C GLY A 133 -18.51 4.58 10.49
N ALA A 134 -18.95 3.82 9.48
CA ALA A 134 -18.09 2.97 8.65
C ALA A 134 -17.47 3.81 7.52
N CYS A 135 -16.15 3.74 7.36
CA CYS A 135 -15.41 4.49 6.35
C CYS A 135 -15.04 3.58 5.18
N LEU A 136 -15.55 3.84 3.98
CA LEU A 136 -15.27 3.04 2.80
C LEU A 136 -13.91 3.44 2.19
N ILE A 137 -13.04 2.48 1.92
CA ILE A 137 -11.68 2.72 1.38
C ILE A 137 -11.58 2.30 -0.08
N GLY A 138 -12.25 1.23 -0.49
CA GLY A 138 -12.07 0.67 -1.82
C GLY A 138 -13.13 -0.34 -2.22
N VAL A 139 -13.09 -0.76 -3.48
CA VAL A 139 -14.02 -1.72 -4.07
C VAL A 139 -13.25 -2.70 -4.94
N LYS A 140 -13.70 -3.96 -4.95
CA LYS A 140 -13.28 -4.98 -5.90
C LYS A 140 -14.49 -5.53 -6.61
N ARG A 141 -14.48 -5.46 -7.94
CA ARG A 141 -15.50 -6.06 -8.80
C ARG A 141 -15.24 -7.55 -8.93
N GLU A 142 -16.28 -8.38 -8.99
CA GLU A 142 -16.14 -9.85 -9.10
C GLU A 142 -15.32 -10.28 -10.34
N GLU A 143 -15.52 -9.60 -11.47
CA GLU A 143 -14.80 -9.86 -12.72
C GLU A 143 -13.30 -9.50 -12.65
N ASN A 144 -12.95 -8.52 -11.81
CA ASN A 144 -11.59 -7.99 -11.72
C ASN A 144 -10.90 -8.45 -10.43
N LYS A 145 -9.72 -9.05 -10.57
CA LYS A 145 -8.91 -9.41 -9.39
C LYS A 145 -8.36 -8.20 -8.64
N ASN A 146 -8.30 -7.04 -9.28
CA ASN A 146 -7.69 -5.83 -8.74
C ASN A 146 -8.62 -5.11 -7.77
N ILE A 147 -8.07 -4.71 -6.62
CA ILE A 147 -8.72 -3.83 -5.65
C ILE A 147 -8.51 -2.38 -6.09
N LEU A 148 -9.59 -1.62 -6.21
CA LEU A 148 -9.56 -0.19 -6.52
C LEU A 148 -9.66 0.60 -5.22
N LEU A 149 -8.64 1.40 -4.91
CA LEU A 149 -8.64 2.28 -3.75
C LEU A 149 -9.23 3.63 -4.14
N ASN A 150 -10.23 4.08 -3.37
CA ASN A 150 -10.95 5.34 -3.53
C ASN A 150 -11.30 5.68 -5.00
N PRO A 151 -12.11 4.85 -5.68
CA PRO A 151 -12.53 5.16 -7.04
C PRO A 151 -13.34 6.47 -7.08
N GLY A 152 -13.17 7.22 -8.16
CA GLY A 152 -13.82 8.52 -8.34
C GLY A 152 -15.35 8.45 -8.47
N PRO A 153 -16.04 9.60 -8.60
CA PRO A 153 -17.50 9.68 -8.65
C PRO A 153 -18.12 8.96 -9.87
N ARG A 154 -17.32 8.66 -10.89
CA ARG A 154 -17.73 7.88 -12.07
C ARG A 154 -17.96 6.40 -11.75
N TYR A 155 -17.39 5.90 -10.66
CA TYR A 155 -17.59 4.51 -10.24
C TYR A 155 -18.93 4.35 -9.54
N ILE A 156 -19.79 3.50 -10.12
CA ILE A 156 -21.09 3.14 -9.57
C ILE A 156 -20.99 1.77 -8.91
N ILE A 157 -21.49 1.68 -7.67
CA ILE A 157 -21.46 0.45 -6.89
C ILE A 157 -22.55 -0.51 -7.39
N SER A 158 -22.15 -1.77 -7.63
CA SER A 158 -23.04 -2.88 -7.98
C SER A 158 -23.26 -3.84 -6.80
N SER A 159 -24.34 -4.62 -6.80
CA SER A 159 -24.64 -5.65 -5.79
C SER A 159 -23.55 -6.72 -5.65
N THR A 160 -22.91 -7.09 -6.76
CA THR A 160 -21.85 -8.11 -6.79
C THR A 160 -20.48 -7.59 -6.33
N ASP A 161 -20.34 -6.28 -6.14
CA ASP A 161 -19.07 -5.68 -5.75
C ASP A 161 -18.74 -6.00 -4.28
N THR A 162 -17.45 -6.21 -4.01
CA THR A 162 -16.92 -6.34 -2.65
C THR A 162 -16.37 -5.00 -2.19
N CYS A 163 -16.95 -4.45 -1.13
CA CYS A 163 -16.56 -3.18 -0.52
C CYS A 163 -15.57 -3.41 0.63
N PHE A 164 -14.47 -2.66 0.63
CA PHE A 164 -13.49 -2.63 1.72
C PHE A 164 -13.70 -1.39 2.58
N TYR A 165 -13.92 -1.58 3.87
CA TYR A 165 -14.26 -0.50 4.79
C TYR A 165 -13.54 -0.64 6.14
N ILE A 166 -13.36 0.48 6.84
CA ILE A 166 -12.83 0.54 8.19
C ILE A 166 -13.99 0.67 9.17
N ASN A 167 -14.00 -0.19 10.19
CA ASN A 167 -14.87 -0.06 11.34
C ASN A 167 -14.24 -0.73 12.56
N ILE A 168 -14.77 -0.47 13.76
CA ILE A 168 -14.32 -1.14 15.00
C ILE A 168 -14.81 -2.60 15.05
N VAL A 169 -15.99 -2.87 14.48
CA VAL A 169 -16.61 -4.20 14.52
C VAL A 169 -17.06 -4.58 13.12
N LYS A 170 -16.79 -5.84 12.74
CA LYS A 170 -17.29 -6.44 11.50
C LYS A 170 -18.82 -6.32 11.44
N GLU A 171 -19.36 -6.03 10.26
CA GLU A 171 -20.79 -5.77 10.08
C GLU A 171 -21.66 -6.94 10.55
N GLU A 172 -21.30 -8.18 10.20
CA GLU A 172 -21.99 -9.41 10.61
C GLU A 172 -22.08 -9.57 12.15
N ASN A 173 -21.09 -9.05 12.88
CA ASN A 173 -21.06 -9.09 14.34
C ASN A 173 -21.78 -7.89 14.98
N SER A 174 -22.14 -6.89 14.18
CA SER A 174 -22.69 -5.61 14.64
C SER A 174 -24.21 -5.62 14.84
N ALA A 175 -24.81 -6.78 15.12
CA ALA A 175 -26.24 -7.05 15.31
C ALA A 175 -26.95 -6.23 16.43
N PHE A 176 -26.36 -5.13 16.90
CA PHE A 176 -26.89 -4.22 17.90
C PHE A 176 -27.73 -3.05 17.35
N LYS A 177 -28.10 -3.02 16.06
CA LYS A 177 -28.90 -1.91 15.49
C LYS A 177 -30.41 -2.14 15.36
N THR A 178 -30.97 -3.24 15.85
CA THR A 178 -32.44 -3.41 15.93
C THR A 178 -33.03 -3.05 17.30
N HIS A 179 -32.21 -2.75 18.32
CA HIS A 179 -32.70 -2.39 19.66
C HIS A 179 -32.68 -0.88 19.99
N ASN A 180 -32.03 -0.04 19.18
CA ASN A 180 -31.94 1.40 19.48
C ASN A 180 -33.15 2.24 19.00
N GLU A 181 -34.12 1.65 18.28
CA GLU A 181 -35.39 2.33 17.98
C GLU A 181 -36.38 2.30 19.15
N GLN A 182 -36.16 1.47 20.19
CA GLN A 182 -37.02 1.41 21.37
C GLN A 182 -36.58 2.31 22.53
N ASN A 183 -35.39 2.93 22.46
CA ASN A 183 -34.84 3.77 23.54
C ASN A 183 -34.81 5.28 23.25
N ILE A 184 -35.42 5.75 22.16
CA ILE A 184 -35.49 7.20 21.83
C ILE A 184 -36.51 7.96 22.70
N ASN A 185 -37.32 7.30 23.53
CA ASN A 185 -38.30 7.97 24.39
C ASN A 185 -37.81 8.33 25.80
N SER A 186 -36.52 8.16 26.11
CA SER A 186 -35.98 8.73 27.36
C SER A 186 -34.57 9.24 27.15
N ILE A 187 -34.45 10.55 26.89
CA ILE A 187 -33.53 11.48 27.56
C ILE A 187 -33.63 12.80 26.80
N SER A 188 -34.30 13.72 27.47
CA SER A 188 -34.39 15.14 27.16
C SER A 188 -33.07 15.86 27.47
N ASN A 189 -32.82 16.90 26.67
CA ASN A 189 -32.01 18.09 26.99
C ASN A 189 -30.49 17.93 27.14
N THR A 190 -29.76 18.09 26.02
CA THR A 190 -28.62 19.02 26.00
C THR A 190 -28.60 19.80 24.69
N THR A 191 -28.93 21.07 24.80
CA THR A 191 -28.81 22.10 23.77
C THR A 191 -27.32 22.35 23.48
N TYR A 192 -26.88 22.11 22.25
CA TYR A 192 -25.66 22.75 21.73
C TYR A 192 -26.05 23.75 20.64
N HIS A 193 -25.87 25.03 20.97
CA HIS A 193 -25.94 26.16 20.07
C HIS A 193 -24.90 26.03 18.95
N GLY A 194 -25.28 26.47 17.75
CA GLY A 194 -24.43 26.48 16.58
C GLY A 194 -23.30 27.52 16.61
N ALA A 195 -22.28 27.24 15.81
CA ALA A 195 -21.51 28.17 14.96
C ALA A 195 -20.07 27.64 14.76
N SER A 196 -19.80 27.07 13.59
CA SER A 196 -18.57 27.35 12.84
C SER A 196 -18.72 26.76 11.43
N ARG A 197 -19.13 27.62 10.50
CA ARG A 197 -18.77 27.47 9.09
C ARG A 197 -17.24 27.57 9.03
N LEU A 198 -16.58 26.50 8.63
CA LEU A 198 -15.18 26.55 8.18
C LEU A 198 -15.13 26.18 6.70
N PRO A 199 -14.19 26.77 5.93
CA PRO A 199 -14.25 26.79 4.48
C PRO A 199 -13.94 25.41 3.89
N VAL A 200 -14.71 25.06 2.87
CA VAL A 200 -14.45 23.94 1.96
C VAL A 200 -13.19 24.28 1.17
N HIS A 201 -12.03 23.77 1.56
CA HIS A 201 -10.90 23.53 0.66
C HIS A 201 -9.86 22.63 1.35
N SER A 202 -9.31 21.69 0.57
CA SER A 202 -8.12 20.87 0.85
C SER A 202 -8.26 19.79 1.93
N ILE A 203 -8.39 18.53 1.49
CA ILE A 203 -7.56 17.33 1.83
C ILE A 203 -8.30 16.12 1.22
N ILE A 204 -8.31 15.98 -0.11
CA ILE A 204 -8.59 14.70 -0.77
C ILE A 204 -7.75 14.67 -2.06
N ALA A 205 -6.47 14.37 -1.93
CA ALA A 205 -5.63 13.90 -3.03
C ALA A 205 -4.39 13.27 -2.41
N SER A 206 -4.27 11.94 -2.52
CA SER A 206 -3.05 11.14 -2.36
C SER A 206 -3.35 9.86 -1.57
N MET A 207 -3.97 8.88 -2.23
CA MET A 207 -3.85 7.47 -1.83
C MET A 207 -3.51 6.66 -3.08
N GLY A 208 -2.21 6.57 -3.34
CA GLY A 208 -1.62 5.69 -4.34
C GLY A 208 -1.59 4.25 -3.85
N THR A 209 -1.94 3.39 -4.79
CA THR A 209 -1.96 1.93 -4.84
C THR A 209 -0.82 1.23 -4.06
N VAL A 210 -1.19 0.41 -3.08
CA VAL A 210 -0.44 -0.80 -2.71
C VAL A 210 -1.46 -1.93 -2.66
N ALA A 211 -1.38 -2.83 -3.64
CA ALA A 211 -2.21 -4.01 -3.71
C ALA A 211 -1.78 -4.99 -2.62
N ILE A 212 -2.66 -5.23 -1.63
CA ILE A 212 -2.60 -6.43 -0.79
C ILE A 212 -3.60 -7.40 -1.41
N ASP A 213 -3.09 -8.48 -2.00
CA ASP A 213 -3.92 -9.59 -2.47
C ASP A 213 -4.33 -10.41 -1.23
N LEU A 214 -5.60 -10.29 -0.84
CA LEU A 214 -6.23 -11.13 0.17
C LEU A 214 -7.25 -12.00 -0.56
N GLN A 215 -6.95 -13.29 -0.69
CA GLN A 215 -7.90 -14.28 -1.22
C GLN A 215 -8.48 -15.10 -0.07
N ASP A 216 -9.79 -15.29 -0.17
CA ASP A 216 -10.68 -15.98 0.75
C ASP A 216 -10.20 -17.38 1.14
N ALA A 217 -10.04 -17.60 2.44
CA ALA A 217 -9.99 -18.94 3.02
C ALA A 217 -11.37 -19.24 3.66
N SER A 218 -12.31 -19.75 2.86
CA SER A 218 -13.57 -20.28 3.37
C SER A 218 -13.33 -21.61 4.10
N CYS A 219 -13.33 -21.58 5.43
CA CYS A 219 -13.24 -22.77 6.28
C CYS A 219 -14.58 -23.55 6.33
N LYS A 220 -14.55 -24.86 6.06
CA LYS A 220 -15.60 -25.84 6.43
C LYS A 220 -15.09 -26.75 7.59
N PRO A 221 -15.98 -27.29 8.44
CA PRO A 221 -15.64 -27.79 9.79
C PRO A 221 -15.02 -29.20 9.82
N PRO A 222 -14.49 -29.68 10.98
CA PRO A 222 -13.40 -30.64 11.05
C PRO A 222 -13.88 -32.10 11.07
N SER A 223 -13.12 -33.00 10.45
CA SER A 223 -13.16 -34.44 10.74
C SER A 223 -11.73 -34.94 10.99
N GLY A 224 -11.58 -35.74 12.05
CA GLY A 224 -10.33 -36.04 12.75
C GLY A 224 -9.32 -36.94 12.04
N PRO A 225 -8.20 -37.26 12.73
CA PRO A 225 -6.95 -37.65 12.10
C PRO A 225 -6.83 -39.16 11.89
N THR A 226 -6.21 -39.58 10.78
CA THR A 226 -5.54 -40.88 10.72
C THR A 226 -4.32 -40.78 9.82
N LEU A 227 -3.15 -40.69 10.46
CA LEU A 227 -1.85 -40.87 9.85
C LEU A 227 -1.67 -42.35 9.48
N SER A 228 -1.31 -42.64 8.24
CA SER A 228 -0.62 -43.89 7.90
C SER A 228 0.35 -43.67 6.74
N LEU A 229 1.55 -44.25 6.88
CA LEU A 229 2.63 -44.23 5.87
C LEU A 229 2.28 -45.12 4.67
N PRO A 230 2.66 -44.76 3.43
CA PRO A 230 2.64 -45.72 2.34
C PRO A 230 3.86 -46.64 2.41
N SER A 231 3.58 -47.93 2.18
CA SER A 231 4.51 -49.05 2.07
C SER A 231 5.49 -48.88 0.89
N GLU A 232 6.73 -49.31 1.10
CA GLU A 232 7.73 -49.51 0.04
C GLU A 232 7.27 -50.55 -1.00
N GLY A 233 7.68 -50.33 -2.26
CA GLY A 233 7.65 -51.37 -3.29
C GLY A 233 7.83 -50.86 -4.73
N GLY A 234 9.04 -51.01 -5.28
CA GLY A 234 9.22 -51.56 -6.64
C GLY A 234 9.53 -50.62 -7.82
N LYS A 235 10.84 -50.42 -8.05
CA LYS A 235 11.61 -50.43 -9.31
C LYS A 235 11.11 -49.71 -10.60
N GLU A 236 12.01 -48.80 -11.02
CA GLU A 236 12.46 -48.46 -12.38
C GLU A 236 11.71 -47.41 -13.23
N GLY A 237 12.46 -46.35 -13.56
CA GLY A 237 12.12 -45.35 -14.57
C GLY A 237 12.76 -43.99 -14.27
N ARG A 238 14.06 -43.83 -14.58
CA ARG A 238 14.75 -42.51 -14.56
C ARG A 238 13.98 -41.54 -15.48
N ARG A 239 13.28 -40.55 -14.89
CA ARG A 239 12.77 -39.39 -15.61
C ARG A 239 13.82 -38.27 -15.59
N PRO A 240 14.09 -37.59 -16.71
CA PRO A 240 14.99 -36.44 -16.71
C PRO A 240 14.36 -35.28 -15.92
N SER A 241 15.12 -34.77 -14.96
CA SER A 241 14.82 -33.56 -14.19
C SER A 241 15.18 -32.36 -15.06
N ILE A 242 14.20 -31.74 -15.71
CA ILE A 242 14.15 -30.34 -16.19
C ILE A 242 12.87 -30.21 -17.01
N ALA A 243 11.93 -29.38 -16.54
CA ALA A 243 10.80 -28.91 -17.35
C ALA A 243 11.29 -27.77 -18.27
N PRO A 244 10.75 -27.64 -19.49
CA PRO A 244 11.15 -26.57 -20.40
C PRO A 244 10.84 -25.20 -19.78
N VAL A 245 11.82 -24.31 -19.82
CA VAL A 245 11.67 -22.90 -19.45
C VAL A 245 10.62 -22.30 -20.39
N LEU A 246 9.50 -21.82 -19.82
CA LEU A 246 8.52 -21.06 -20.60
C LEU A 246 9.22 -19.86 -21.22
N GLU A 247 9.19 -19.78 -22.55
CA GLU A 247 9.64 -18.63 -23.31
C GLU A 247 8.93 -17.36 -22.82
N VAL A 248 9.73 -16.32 -22.64
CA VAL A 248 9.31 -14.98 -22.28
C VAL A 248 8.37 -14.47 -23.37
N ALA A 249 7.10 -14.25 -23.03
CA ALA A 249 6.18 -13.59 -23.94
C ALA A 249 6.68 -12.16 -24.23
N ASP A 250 6.84 -11.88 -25.52
CA ASP A 250 7.23 -10.59 -26.08
C ASP A 250 6.39 -9.43 -25.54
N ALA A 251 7.07 -8.31 -25.32
CA ALA A 251 6.56 -7.06 -24.76
C ALA A 251 5.56 -6.31 -25.67
N SER A 252 4.83 -6.99 -26.55
CA SER A 252 3.95 -6.37 -27.57
C SER A 252 2.45 -6.56 -27.35
N SER A 253 2.01 -7.10 -26.20
CA SER A 253 0.57 -7.26 -25.90
C SER A 253 0.06 -6.40 -24.74
N ILE A 254 0.75 -5.31 -24.40
CA ILE A 254 0.16 -4.25 -23.58
C ILE A 254 -0.81 -3.50 -24.50
N GLN A 255 -2.10 -3.88 -24.44
CA GLN A 255 -3.17 -3.05 -24.96
C GLN A 255 -2.98 -1.64 -24.40
N THR A 256 -2.82 -0.71 -25.34
CA THR A 256 -2.86 0.74 -25.16
C THR A 256 -4.21 1.12 -24.54
N CYS A 257 -4.35 0.92 -23.23
CA CYS A 257 -5.33 1.62 -22.44
C CYS A 257 -4.85 3.06 -22.30
N ASP A 258 -5.69 3.96 -22.80
CA ASP A 258 -5.55 5.40 -22.94
C ASP A 258 -5.40 6.12 -21.58
N LEU A 259 -4.30 5.82 -20.87
CA LEU A 259 -3.93 6.41 -19.57
C LEU A 259 -3.33 7.82 -19.70
N LEU A 260 -3.35 8.40 -20.90
CA LEU A 260 -2.88 9.76 -21.16
C LEU A 260 -3.98 10.83 -20.95
N SER A 261 -5.20 10.42 -20.62
CA SER A 261 -6.35 11.34 -20.48
C SER A 261 -6.67 11.77 -19.04
N ASP A 262 -5.79 11.51 -18.07
CA ASP A 262 -5.92 12.06 -16.71
C ASP A 262 -5.07 13.32 -16.59
N GLN A 263 -5.46 14.35 -17.36
CA GLN A 263 -5.06 15.72 -17.06
C GLN A 263 -5.73 16.10 -15.74
N SER A 264 -5.01 15.95 -14.63
CA SER A 264 -5.38 16.54 -13.35
C SER A 264 -5.68 18.03 -13.57
N GLU A 265 -6.81 18.51 -13.05
CA GLU A 265 -7.33 19.88 -13.19
C GLU A 265 -6.44 20.99 -12.55
N ASP A 266 -5.18 20.69 -12.21
CA ASP A 266 -4.21 21.64 -11.64
C ASP A 266 -3.35 22.37 -12.68
N GLU A 267 -3.49 22.07 -13.98
CA GLU A 267 -2.89 22.88 -15.06
C GLU A 267 -3.70 24.17 -15.35
N ALA A 268 -4.87 24.36 -14.71
CA ALA A 268 -5.78 25.48 -15.01
C ALA A 268 -5.53 26.78 -14.22
N ASN A 269 -4.37 26.93 -13.57
CA ASN A 269 -3.92 28.21 -13.02
C ASN A 269 -2.45 28.48 -13.39
N GLN A 270 -2.17 28.52 -14.70
CA GLN A 270 -1.00 29.19 -15.23
C GLN A 270 -1.23 30.71 -15.13
N SER A 271 -0.92 31.29 -13.97
CA SER A 271 -0.44 32.66 -13.95
C SER A 271 1.03 32.60 -14.32
N ASP A 272 1.30 32.82 -15.60
CA ASP A 272 2.60 33.11 -16.18
C ASP A 272 3.36 34.08 -15.27
N GLU A 273 4.48 33.66 -14.68
CA GLU A 273 5.63 34.53 -14.32
C GLU A 273 6.82 33.85 -13.59
N GLU A 274 6.77 32.55 -13.22
CA GLU A 274 7.92 31.88 -12.53
C GLU A 274 8.43 30.58 -13.16
N GLU A 275 8.27 30.38 -14.46
CA GLU A 275 8.60 29.11 -15.14
C GLU A 275 10.08 28.94 -15.53
N SER A 276 10.95 29.93 -15.29
CA SER A 276 12.29 29.96 -15.88
C SER A 276 13.41 29.23 -15.11
N SER A 277 13.11 28.51 -14.02
CA SER A 277 14.18 27.98 -13.14
C SER A 277 13.93 26.61 -12.50
N LEU A 278 12.87 25.90 -12.89
CA LEU A 278 12.66 24.52 -12.47
C LEU A 278 13.23 23.60 -13.56
N PRO A 279 14.07 22.59 -13.21
CA PRO A 279 14.50 21.60 -14.19
C PRO A 279 13.26 20.91 -14.78
N GLU A 280 13.25 20.80 -16.11
CA GLU A 280 12.13 20.22 -16.83
C GLU A 280 12.06 18.71 -16.54
N TYR A 281 11.10 18.32 -15.71
CA TYR A 281 10.85 16.92 -15.37
C TYR A 281 9.92 16.26 -16.39
N ILE A 282 10.31 15.07 -16.86
CA ILE A 282 9.53 14.22 -17.75
C ILE A 282 8.88 13.10 -16.93
N LYS A 283 7.58 12.87 -17.13
CA LYS A 283 6.88 11.74 -16.51
C LYS A 283 7.25 10.46 -17.26
N GLY A 284 7.81 9.47 -16.55
CA GLY A 284 8.19 8.20 -17.17
C GLY A 284 8.49 7.12 -16.14
N TYR A 285 8.66 5.89 -16.63
CA TYR A 285 9.12 4.77 -15.80
C TYR A 285 10.64 4.81 -15.67
N PRO A 286 11.22 4.68 -14.46
CA PRO A 286 12.65 4.58 -14.29
C PRO A 286 13.22 3.47 -15.19
N PRO A 287 14.22 3.75 -16.04
CA PRO A 287 14.69 2.79 -17.04
C PRO A 287 15.40 1.58 -16.42
N ASN A 288 15.98 1.76 -15.22
CA ASN A 288 16.74 0.72 -14.52
C ASN A 288 16.01 0.32 -13.24
N SER A 289 15.44 -0.88 -13.22
CA SER A 289 14.94 -1.52 -12.00
C SER A 289 16.08 -2.27 -11.30
N PRO A 290 16.37 -1.99 -10.01
CA PRO A 290 17.51 -2.60 -9.31
C PRO A 290 17.34 -4.10 -9.02
N TYR A 291 16.12 -4.62 -9.06
CA TYR A 291 15.81 -6.02 -8.83
C TYR A 291 14.60 -6.49 -9.65
N ILE A 292 14.50 -7.81 -9.87
CA ILE A 292 13.42 -8.42 -10.63
C ILE A 292 12.14 -8.45 -9.78
N GLY A 293 11.02 -8.04 -10.36
CA GLY A 293 9.72 -8.02 -9.67
C GLY A 293 9.42 -6.71 -8.94
N SER A 294 10.20 -5.65 -9.17
CA SER A 294 9.84 -4.29 -8.77
C SER A 294 8.56 -3.83 -9.47
N SER A 295 7.65 -3.18 -8.75
CA SER A 295 6.46 -2.57 -9.35
C SER A 295 6.84 -1.30 -10.12
N PRO A 296 6.56 -1.21 -11.44
CA PRO A 296 6.85 -0.01 -12.20
C PRO A 296 5.89 1.12 -11.80
N THR A 297 6.44 2.23 -11.32
CA THR A 297 5.68 3.43 -10.95
C THR A 297 6.13 4.60 -11.82
N LEU A 298 5.19 5.34 -12.38
CA LEU A 298 5.48 6.57 -13.11
C LEU A 298 6.08 7.60 -12.13
N CYS A 299 7.26 8.10 -12.46
CA CYS A 299 8.00 9.05 -11.65
C CYS A 299 8.36 10.30 -12.46
N HIS A 300 8.68 11.39 -11.75
CA HIS A 300 9.29 12.58 -12.33
C HIS A 300 10.78 12.29 -12.59
N LEU A 301 11.12 12.03 -13.85
CA LEU A 301 12.47 11.75 -14.31
C LEU A 301 13.12 13.01 -14.89
N LEU A 302 14.45 13.01 -14.90
CA LEU A 302 15.22 14.01 -15.60
C LEU A 302 15.32 13.64 -17.08
N GLN A 303 15.31 14.65 -17.95
CA GLN A 303 15.47 14.46 -19.39
C GLN A 303 16.82 13.84 -19.76
N GLU A 304 17.88 14.29 -19.10
CA GLU A 304 19.23 13.76 -19.27
C GLU A 304 19.69 12.99 -18.04
N LYS A 305 20.42 11.89 -18.29
CA LYS A 305 20.99 11.07 -17.22
C LYS A 305 22.14 11.81 -16.55
N ILE A 306 22.00 12.07 -15.26
CA ILE A 306 23.06 12.65 -14.44
C ILE A 306 24.23 11.67 -14.29
N SER A 307 25.46 12.18 -14.43
CA SER A 307 26.69 11.43 -14.16
C SER A 307 26.89 11.14 -12.67
N PHE A 308 27.47 9.99 -12.33
CA PHE A 308 27.65 9.55 -10.93
C PHE A 308 28.40 10.56 -10.05
N CYS A 309 29.33 11.35 -10.60
CA CYS A 309 30.06 12.37 -9.84
C CYS A 309 29.17 13.47 -9.26
N CYS A 310 28.05 13.81 -9.92
CA CYS A 310 27.12 14.84 -9.45
C CYS A 310 26.15 14.34 -8.37
N LEU A 311 26.09 13.03 -8.12
CA LEU A 311 25.28 12.46 -7.04
C LEU A 311 25.99 12.58 -5.68
N ARG A 312 27.33 12.68 -5.70
CA ARG A 312 28.13 12.85 -4.49
C ARG A 312 28.20 14.34 -4.14
N LEU A 313 27.82 14.66 -2.90
CA LEU A 313 27.86 16.04 -2.40
C LEU A 313 29.24 16.40 -1.84
N ASP A 314 29.92 15.45 -1.19
CA ASP A 314 31.20 15.63 -0.50
C ASP A 314 32.35 16.15 -1.37
N GLN A 315 32.31 15.91 -2.69
CA GLN A 315 33.36 16.35 -3.61
C GLN A 315 32.74 17.13 -4.76
N GLY A 316 33.19 18.38 -4.95
CA GLY A 316 32.87 19.16 -6.13
C GLY A 316 33.35 18.44 -7.40
N CYS A 317 32.55 18.51 -8.46
CA CYS A 317 32.86 17.93 -9.76
C CYS A 317 32.90 19.02 -10.84
N GLN A 318 33.38 18.69 -12.04
CA GLN A 318 33.44 19.65 -13.15
C GLN A 318 32.07 20.18 -13.58
N HIS A 319 30.99 19.46 -13.27
CA HIS A 319 29.61 19.86 -13.55
C HIS A 319 29.00 20.76 -12.45
N ASN A 320 29.46 20.62 -11.19
CA ASN A 320 29.00 21.45 -10.08
C ASN A 320 30.08 21.54 -8.99
N TYR A 321 30.51 22.76 -8.69
CA TYR A 321 31.55 23.08 -7.72
C TYR A 321 31.04 23.18 -6.27
N SER A 322 29.79 22.84 -6.02
CA SER A 322 29.17 22.91 -4.69
C SER A 322 29.56 21.71 -3.83
N GLU A 323 30.34 21.95 -2.78
CA GLU A 323 30.80 20.92 -1.81
C GLU A 323 29.80 20.67 -0.67
N ASP A 324 28.97 21.67 -0.33
CA ASP A 324 27.99 21.57 0.73
C ASP A 324 26.57 21.48 0.19
N ALA A 325 25.73 20.63 0.80
CA ALA A 325 24.30 20.57 0.49
C ALA A 325 23.58 21.92 0.62
N LYS A 326 24.11 22.84 1.44
CA LYS A 326 23.59 24.22 1.57
C LYS A 326 23.89 25.08 0.35
N ALA A 327 25.03 24.87 -0.32
CA ALA A 327 25.43 25.62 -1.50
C ALA A 327 24.51 25.33 -2.71
N TYR A 328 23.84 24.16 -2.72
CA TYR A 328 22.84 23.81 -3.73
C TYR A 328 21.56 24.66 -3.66
N GLY A 329 21.34 25.42 -2.57
CA GLY A 329 20.22 26.36 -2.49
C GLY A 329 18.84 25.71 -2.63
N PHE A 330 18.66 24.51 -2.05
CA PHE A 330 17.38 23.79 -2.15
C PHE A 330 16.20 24.63 -1.64
N ARG A 331 15.15 24.75 -2.46
CA ARG A 331 13.93 25.51 -2.12
C ARG A 331 13.11 24.85 -1.02
N ASN A 332 12.94 23.53 -1.14
CA ASN A 332 12.12 22.73 -0.23
C ASN A 332 12.97 22.11 0.89
N LYS A 333 12.30 21.70 1.98
CA LYS A 333 12.94 21.03 3.12
C LYS A 333 13.62 19.74 2.67
N LEU A 334 14.85 19.52 3.12
CA LEU A 334 15.61 18.31 2.80
C LEU A 334 15.12 17.13 3.64
N ILE A 335 15.08 15.95 3.01
CA ILE A 335 14.93 14.66 3.66
C ILE A 335 16.31 14.01 3.71
N ILE A 336 16.78 13.65 4.90
CA ILE A 336 18.06 12.96 5.08
C ILE A 336 17.77 11.53 5.54
N VAL A 337 18.33 10.55 4.84
CA VAL A 337 18.20 9.13 5.17
C VAL A 337 19.57 8.58 5.51
N SER A 338 19.71 7.99 6.69
CA SER A 338 20.93 7.30 7.11
C SER A 338 20.77 5.78 6.96
N ALA A 339 21.74 5.13 6.32
CA ALA A 339 21.77 3.68 6.15
C ALA A 339 23.21 3.14 6.09
N GLU A 340 23.40 1.87 6.47
CA GLU A 340 24.72 1.21 6.48
C GLU A 340 25.30 1.04 5.06
N THR A 341 24.44 0.73 4.08
CA THR A 341 24.82 0.47 2.68
C THR A 341 23.71 0.91 1.73
N ALA A 342 24.05 1.29 0.49
CA ALA A 342 23.08 1.55 -0.58
C ALA A 342 22.44 0.24 -1.09
N GLY A 343 21.48 -0.31 -0.33
CA GLY A 343 20.75 -1.52 -0.72
C GLY A 343 19.59 -1.25 -1.67
N ASN A 344 19.15 -2.28 -2.39
CA ASN A 344 18.00 -2.22 -3.30
C ASN A 344 16.69 -1.81 -2.61
N GLY A 345 16.57 -2.00 -1.29
CA GLY A 345 15.45 -1.47 -0.50
C GLY A 345 15.31 0.05 -0.54
N LEU A 346 16.41 0.82 -0.65
CA LEU A 346 16.36 2.29 -0.73
C LEU A 346 15.71 2.79 -2.02
N TYR A 347 15.71 1.99 -3.09
CA TYR A 347 14.94 2.31 -4.28
C TYR A 347 13.45 2.45 -3.96
N ASN A 348 12.92 1.55 -3.12
CA ASN A 348 11.53 1.57 -2.67
C ASN A 348 11.21 2.72 -1.70
N PHE A 349 12.24 3.36 -1.13
CA PHE A 349 12.08 4.61 -0.39
C PHE A 349 11.89 5.80 -1.36
N ILE A 350 12.65 5.84 -2.45
CA ILE A 350 12.68 6.99 -3.37
C ILE A 350 11.45 7.02 -4.28
N VAL A 351 11.02 5.88 -4.79
CA VAL A 351 9.90 5.75 -5.75
C VAL A 351 8.63 6.49 -5.29
N PRO A 352 8.05 6.24 -4.09
CA PRO A 352 6.83 6.93 -3.67
C PRO A 352 7.02 8.44 -3.46
N LEU A 353 8.24 8.91 -3.17
CA LEU A 353 8.57 10.33 -3.01
C LEU A 353 8.70 11.08 -4.35
N ARG A 354 8.88 10.35 -5.45
CA ARG A 354 9.08 10.88 -6.81
C ARG A 354 7.95 10.53 -7.77
N ALA A 355 6.88 9.92 -7.29
CA ALA A 355 5.76 9.46 -8.10
C ALA A 355 5.03 10.60 -8.83
N TYR A 356 4.41 10.27 -9.98
CA TYR A 356 3.76 11.25 -10.86
C TYR A 356 2.60 12.01 -10.22
N TYR A 357 1.88 11.39 -9.28
CA TYR A 357 0.76 11.99 -8.56
C TYR A 357 1.20 13.04 -7.53
N ARG A 358 2.51 13.25 -7.36
CA ARG A 358 3.08 14.31 -6.53
C ARG A 358 3.22 15.58 -7.36
N PRO A 359 2.79 16.75 -6.86
CA PRO A 359 3.01 18.00 -7.55
C PRO A 359 4.51 18.34 -7.58
N LYS A 360 5.00 18.83 -8.72
CA LYS A 360 6.43 19.15 -8.93
C LYS A 360 6.98 20.15 -7.89
N LYS A 361 6.14 21.09 -7.45
CA LYS A 361 6.48 22.14 -6.47
C LYS A 361 6.74 21.58 -5.06
N GLU A 362 6.17 20.43 -4.69
CA GLU A 362 6.32 19.82 -3.36
C GLU A 362 7.41 18.74 -3.30
N LEU A 363 8.21 18.59 -4.36
CA LEU A 363 9.29 17.61 -4.38
C LEU A 363 10.40 18.04 -3.42
N ASN A 364 10.57 17.27 -2.34
CA ASN A 364 11.62 17.48 -1.37
C ASN A 364 12.96 16.87 -1.86
N PRO A 365 14.10 17.55 -1.75
CA PRO A 365 15.41 16.94 -1.99
C PRO A 365 15.67 15.79 -1.01
N ILE A 366 16.34 14.74 -1.47
CA ILE A 366 16.67 13.56 -0.67
C ILE A 366 18.19 13.42 -0.65
N VAL A 367 18.78 13.36 0.55
CA VAL A 367 20.21 13.11 0.76
C VAL A 367 20.37 11.77 1.45
N LEU A 368 21.15 10.88 0.84
CA LEU A 368 21.47 9.57 1.41
C LEU A 368 22.83 9.68 2.11
N LEU A 369 22.84 9.48 3.42
CA LEU A 369 24.04 9.41 4.25
C LEU A 369 24.37 7.94 4.47
N LEU A 370 25.45 7.48 3.86
CA LEU A 370 25.84 6.07 3.82
C LEU A 370 27.14 5.86 4.60
N ASP A 371 27.17 4.86 5.47
CA ASP A 371 28.39 4.50 6.20
C ASP A 371 29.42 3.83 5.26
N ASN A 372 28.93 3.00 4.33
CA ASN A 372 29.73 2.38 3.30
C ASN A 372 29.36 2.94 1.92
N PRO A 373 30.36 3.31 1.09
CA PRO A 373 30.14 3.88 -0.23
C PRO A 373 29.49 2.92 -1.23
#